data_AF-A0A554VJ93-F1
#
_entry.id   AF-A0A554VJ93-F1
#
_cell.length_a   1.000
_cell.length_b   1.000
_cell.length_c   1.000
_cell.angle_alpha   90.00
_cell.angle_beta   90.00
_cell.angle_gamma   90.00
#
_symmetry.space_group_name_H-M   'P 1'
#
loop_
_entity.id
_entity.type
_entity.pdbx_description
1 polymer ?
#
loop_
_entity_poly.entity_id
_entity_poly.type
_entity_poly.pdbx_seq_one_letter_code
_entity_poly.pdbx_strand_id
1 'polypeptide(L)'
;MITNLKDKYNFELRLATKKEIDTLVDFIAGKKWEDSRKYIKSPKPKVIKVEKDDFISKERRYILELIGGKVLVQDYKRCNVSIFVYNYIREHDEDTIVSLTSRVISTKKGMEFLENEDVLFNLRELKSRIYFKNKVKSGRRNRPSEDSIQKTLEIKKYIEITNPEINIDKICHKFGFSKTTYYRVIKWLEVRNI
;
A
#
# COMPACT_ATOMS: atom_id res chain seq x y z
N MET A 1 4.42 -29.84 -5.93
CA MET A 1 4.93 -29.71 -7.31
C MET A 1 4.88 -28.26 -7.72
N ILE A 2 6.03 -27.58 -7.76
CA ILE A 2 6.12 -26.23 -8.32
C ILE A 2 5.99 -26.39 -9.84
N THR A 3 4.80 -26.13 -10.36
CA THR A 3 4.64 -25.90 -11.80
C THR A 3 5.34 -24.58 -12.10
N ASN A 4 6.34 -24.61 -12.96
CA ASN A 4 7.08 -23.43 -13.40
C ASN A 4 6.08 -22.32 -13.76
N LEU A 5 6.17 -21.17 -13.08
CA LEU A 5 5.25 -20.03 -13.28
C LEU A 5 5.29 -19.56 -14.74
N LYS A 6 6.45 -19.70 -15.40
CA LYS A 6 6.60 -19.43 -16.83
C LYS A 6 5.67 -20.31 -17.65
N ASP A 7 5.69 -21.62 -17.44
CA ASP A 7 4.91 -22.57 -18.25
C ASP A 7 3.41 -22.49 -17.97
N LYS A 8 3.03 -22.20 -16.71
CA LYS A 8 1.64 -22.15 -16.28
C LYS A 8 0.95 -20.84 -16.61
N TYR A 9 1.63 -19.71 -16.43
CA TYR A 9 1.02 -18.37 -16.53
C TYR A 9 1.63 -17.49 -17.63
N ASN A 10 2.65 -17.98 -18.34
CA ASN A 10 3.54 -17.14 -19.14
C ASN A 10 4.05 -15.95 -18.32
N PHE A 11 4.58 -16.26 -17.14
CA PHE A 11 5.10 -15.27 -16.22
C PHE A 11 6.31 -14.53 -16.81
N GLU A 12 6.40 -13.24 -16.60
CA GLU A 12 7.57 -12.45 -16.99
C GLU A 12 7.88 -11.39 -15.96
N LEU A 13 9.17 -11.24 -15.66
CA LEU A 13 9.70 -10.18 -14.83
C LEU A 13 10.48 -9.23 -15.74
N ARG A 14 10.10 -7.96 -15.78
CA ARG A 14 10.73 -6.95 -16.65
C ARG A 14 10.58 -5.55 -16.08
N LEU A 15 11.24 -4.58 -16.70
CA LEU A 15 10.99 -3.17 -16.44
C LEU A 15 9.74 -2.69 -17.19
N ALA A 16 9.04 -1.72 -16.61
CA ALA A 16 7.90 -1.07 -17.23
C ALA A 16 8.36 -0.23 -18.43
N THR A 17 7.54 -0.20 -19.47
CA THR A 17 7.70 0.71 -20.59
C THR A 17 7.30 2.13 -20.19
N LYS A 18 7.75 3.13 -20.94
CA LYS A 18 7.36 4.54 -20.72
C LYS A 18 5.84 4.72 -20.67
N LYS A 19 5.09 4.07 -21.57
CA LYS A 19 3.63 4.15 -21.62
C LYS A 19 2.97 3.57 -20.36
N GLU A 20 3.49 2.46 -19.86
CA GLU A 20 2.99 1.84 -18.62
C GLU A 20 3.29 2.71 -17.40
N ILE A 21 4.47 3.33 -17.36
CA ILE A 21 4.82 4.31 -16.32
C ILE A 21 3.86 5.50 -16.39
N ASP A 22 3.62 6.07 -17.56
CA ASP A 22 2.69 7.20 -17.73
C ASP A 22 1.29 6.86 -17.22
N THR A 23 0.82 5.64 -17.50
CA THR A 23 -0.50 5.14 -17.09
C THR A 23 -0.58 4.93 -15.57
N LEU A 24 0.48 4.36 -14.99
CA LEU A 24 0.61 4.17 -13.55
C LEU A 24 0.61 5.52 -12.82
N VAL A 25 1.38 6.48 -13.33
CA VAL A 25 1.49 7.84 -12.77
C VAL A 25 0.14 8.55 -12.82
N ASP A 26 -0.60 8.43 -13.93
CA ASP A 26 -1.97 8.98 -14.04
C ASP A 26 -2.91 8.39 -13.00
N PHE A 27 -2.85 7.07 -12.81
CA PHE A 27 -3.64 6.38 -11.80
C PHE A 27 -3.32 6.89 -10.39
N ILE A 28 -2.04 6.99 -10.02
CA ILE A 28 -1.62 7.44 -8.70
C ILE A 28 -2.02 8.90 -8.46
N ALA A 29 -1.79 9.79 -9.42
CA ALA A 29 -2.16 11.20 -9.32
C ALA A 29 -3.68 11.37 -9.17
N GLY A 30 -4.47 10.61 -9.94
CA GLY A 30 -5.92 10.57 -9.81
C GLY A 30 -6.38 10.12 -8.44
N LYS A 31 -5.73 9.11 -7.85
CA LYS A 31 -6.04 8.63 -6.49
C LYS A 31 -5.71 9.65 -5.41
N LYS A 32 -4.56 10.32 -5.51
CA LYS A 32 -4.21 11.42 -4.59
C LYS A 32 -5.24 12.56 -4.63
N TRP A 33 -5.72 12.91 -5.83
CA TRP A 33 -6.80 13.88 -5.97
C TRP A 33 -8.07 13.41 -5.25
N GLU A 34 -8.50 12.16 -5.46
CA GLU A 34 -9.67 11.58 -4.78
C GLU A 34 -9.52 11.64 -3.24
N ASP A 35 -8.35 11.30 -2.71
CA ASP A 35 -8.07 11.30 -1.28
C ASP A 35 -8.03 12.71 -0.68
N SER A 36 -7.44 13.69 -1.38
CA SER A 36 -7.44 15.10 -0.95
C SER A 36 -8.85 15.66 -0.75
N ARG A 37 -9.82 15.13 -1.52
CA ARG A 37 -11.23 15.54 -1.50
C ARG A 37 -12.08 14.73 -0.51
N LYS A 38 -11.51 13.72 0.16
CA LYS A 38 -12.23 12.79 1.05
C LYS A 38 -12.67 13.47 2.36
N TYR A 39 -11.89 14.42 2.86
CA TYR A 39 -12.10 15.11 4.14
C TYR A 39 -12.69 16.53 4.02
N ILE A 40 -13.04 16.97 2.80
CA ILE A 40 -13.67 18.27 2.60
C ILE A 40 -15.10 18.22 3.15
N LYS A 41 -15.37 19.08 4.14
CA LYS A 41 -16.69 19.25 4.77
C LYS A 41 -17.74 19.62 3.73
N SER A 42 -18.96 19.11 3.92
CA SER A 42 -20.09 19.46 3.05
C SER A 42 -20.55 20.90 3.27
N PRO A 43 -20.97 21.62 2.21
CA PRO A 43 -21.00 21.19 0.81
C PRO A 43 -19.60 21.23 0.17
N LYS A 44 -19.27 20.19 -0.60
CA LYS A 44 -17.99 20.17 -1.31
C LYS A 44 -17.98 21.29 -2.36
N PRO A 45 -16.90 22.10 -2.45
CA PRO A 45 -16.79 23.13 -3.47
C PRO A 45 -16.88 22.51 -4.86
N LYS A 46 -17.56 23.22 -5.77
CA LYS A 46 -17.75 22.83 -7.17
C LYS A 46 -16.37 22.77 -7.83
N VAL A 47 -15.95 21.58 -8.27
CA VAL A 47 -14.64 21.39 -8.89
C VAL A 47 -14.66 22.04 -10.27
N ILE A 48 -13.72 22.95 -10.51
CA ILE A 48 -13.45 23.45 -11.86
C ILE A 48 -12.56 22.43 -12.56
N LYS A 49 -12.90 22.02 -13.78
CA LYS A 49 -12.14 21.02 -14.55
C LYS A 49 -10.64 21.35 -14.59
N VAL A 50 -10.32 22.63 -14.77
CA VAL A 50 -8.96 23.18 -14.79
C VAL A 50 -8.21 22.94 -13.48
N GLU A 51 -8.87 23.06 -12.32
CA GLU A 51 -8.25 22.86 -11.00
C GLU A 51 -7.82 21.40 -10.81
N LYS A 52 -8.69 20.46 -11.22
CA LYS A 52 -8.38 19.03 -11.19
C LYS A 52 -7.21 18.71 -12.13
N ASP A 53 -7.25 19.23 -13.35
CA ASP A 53 -6.24 18.93 -14.37
C ASP A 53 -4.87 19.53 -13.98
N ASP A 54 -4.83 20.71 -13.34
CA ASP A 54 -3.61 21.33 -12.82
C ASP A 54 -3.02 20.54 -11.64
N PHE A 55 -3.86 20.11 -10.68
CA PHE A 55 -3.44 19.26 -9.57
C PHE A 55 -2.83 17.95 -10.08
N ILE A 56 -3.54 17.25 -10.97
CA ILE A 56 -3.07 15.99 -11.55
C ILE A 56 -1.74 16.22 -12.28
N SER A 57 -1.63 17.28 -13.08
CA SER A 57 -0.40 17.57 -13.84
C SER A 57 0.81 17.83 -12.94
N LYS A 58 0.63 18.54 -11.82
CA LYS A 58 1.67 18.76 -10.82
C LYS A 58 2.08 17.46 -10.14
N GLU A 59 1.11 16.68 -9.65
CA GLU A 59 1.39 15.39 -9.02
C GLU A 59 2.09 14.41 -9.96
N ARG A 60 1.70 14.36 -11.25
CA ARG A 60 2.36 13.52 -12.26
C ARG A 60 3.85 13.79 -12.33
N ARG A 61 4.27 15.07 -12.34
CA ARG A 61 5.68 15.47 -12.39
C ARG A 61 6.45 14.95 -11.17
N TYR A 62 5.93 15.20 -9.97
CA TYR A 62 6.54 14.73 -8.73
C TYR A 62 6.65 13.20 -8.67
N ILE A 63 5.59 12.49 -9.04
CA ILE A 63 5.59 11.02 -9.02
C ILE A 63 6.62 10.47 -10.02
N LEU A 64 6.74 11.06 -11.22
CA LEU A 64 7.73 10.65 -12.21
C LEU A 64 9.16 10.83 -11.70
N GLU A 65 9.45 11.96 -11.05
CA GLU A 65 10.76 12.24 -10.44
C GLU A 65 11.10 11.22 -9.36
N LEU A 66 10.13 10.90 -8.49
CA LEU A 66 10.31 9.98 -7.37
C LEU A 66 10.47 8.51 -7.80
N ILE A 67 9.75 8.08 -8.83
CA ILE A 67 9.82 6.71 -9.34
C ILE A 67 11.05 6.52 -10.25
N GLY A 68 11.53 7.59 -10.90
CA GLY A 68 12.76 7.59 -11.71
C GLY A 68 12.78 6.57 -12.85
N GLY A 69 11.60 6.15 -13.34
CA GLY A 69 11.45 5.10 -14.36
C GLY A 69 11.79 3.68 -13.89
N LYS A 70 12.07 3.47 -12.61
CA LYS A 70 12.47 2.17 -12.03
C LYS A 70 11.24 1.40 -11.52
N VAL A 71 10.32 1.10 -12.42
CA VAL A 71 9.13 0.28 -12.12
C VAL A 71 9.37 -1.14 -12.61
N LEU A 72 9.36 -2.10 -11.69
CA LEU A 72 9.39 -3.52 -11.99
C LEU A 72 7.98 -4.01 -12.29
N VAL A 73 7.81 -4.80 -13.34
CA VAL A 73 6.53 -5.40 -13.74
C VAL A 73 6.62 -6.92 -13.58
N GLN A 74 5.69 -7.47 -12.82
CA GLN A 74 5.44 -8.90 -12.69
C GLN A 74 4.21 -9.26 -13.53
N ASP A 75 4.43 -9.76 -14.73
CA ASP A 75 3.39 -10.04 -15.71
C ASP A 75 2.90 -11.49 -15.63
N TYR A 76 1.61 -11.67 -15.40
CA TYR A 76 0.89 -12.94 -15.56
C TYR A 76 0.13 -12.90 -16.89
N LYS A 77 0.84 -13.04 -18.01
CA LYS A 77 0.29 -12.80 -19.36
C LYS A 77 -0.96 -13.62 -19.67
N ARG A 78 -1.02 -14.91 -19.30
CA ARG A 78 -2.23 -15.76 -19.49
C ARG A 78 -3.44 -15.30 -18.66
N CYS A 79 -3.22 -14.43 -17.68
CA CYS A 79 -4.26 -13.86 -16.84
C CYS A 79 -4.61 -12.42 -17.23
N ASN A 80 -3.83 -11.77 -18.10
CA ASN A 80 -3.92 -10.32 -18.36
C ASN A 80 -3.87 -9.52 -17.04
N VAL A 81 -2.92 -9.89 -16.18
CA VAL A 81 -2.67 -9.25 -14.90
C VAL A 81 -1.20 -8.84 -14.87
N SER A 82 -0.95 -7.60 -14.48
CA SER A 82 0.39 -7.05 -14.30
C SER A 82 0.48 -6.43 -12.91
N ILE A 83 1.54 -6.70 -12.17
CA ILE A 83 1.80 -6.04 -10.89
C ILE A 83 3.00 -5.11 -11.07
N PHE A 84 2.76 -3.82 -10.90
CA PHE A 84 3.78 -2.78 -10.87
C PHE A 84 4.34 -2.68 -9.46
N VAL A 85 5.65 -2.81 -9.32
CA VAL A 85 6.38 -2.66 -8.06
C VAL A 85 7.36 -1.52 -8.23
N TYR A 86 7.26 -0.52 -7.36
CA TYR A 86 8.12 0.66 -7.41
C TYR A 86 8.36 1.19 -6.00
N ASN A 87 9.51 1.83 -5.80
CA ASN A 87 9.76 2.55 -4.58
C ASN A 87 9.18 3.95 -4.70
N TYR A 88 8.53 4.39 -3.63
CA TYR A 88 7.97 5.71 -3.50
C TYR A 88 8.59 6.35 -2.26
N ILE A 89 9.41 7.37 -2.48
CA ILE A 89 10.02 8.17 -1.43
C ILE A 89 9.19 9.45 -1.32
N ARG A 90 8.78 9.82 -0.11
CA ARG A 90 8.11 11.10 0.15
C ARG A 90 8.65 11.69 1.44
N GLU A 91 8.66 13.01 1.52
CA GLU A 91 8.81 13.70 2.80
C GLU A 91 7.56 13.44 3.66
N HIS A 92 7.78 13.12 4.93
CA HIS A 92 6.72 12.82 5.90
C HIS A 92 6.50 13.98 6.85
N ASP A 93 7.60 14.55 7.36
CA ASP A 93 7.72 15.73 8.23
C ASP A 93 9.07 16.42 7.93
N GLU A 94 9.34 17.59 8.52
CA GLU A 94 10.65 18.26 8.41
C GLU A 94 11.79 17.28 8.70
N ASP A 95 12.73 17.19 7.77
CA ASP A 95 13.91 16.30 7.81
C ASP A 95 13.60 14.79 7.89
N THR A 96 12.36 14.36 7.67
CA THR A 96 11.95 12.95 7.72
C THR A 96 11.42 12.46 6.39
N ILE A 97 12.08 11.46 5.81
CA ILE A 97 11.59 10.77 4.60
C ILE A 97 10.94 9.43 4.95
N VAL A 98 9.88 9.10 4.20
CA VAL A 98 9.26 7.78 4.17
C VAL A 98 9.59 7.14 2.83
N SER A 99 10.26 5.99 2.88
CA SER A 99 10.53 5.15 1.71
C SER A 99 9.66 3.90 1.79
N LEU A 100 8.77 3.74 0.81
CA LEU A 100 7.82 2.64 0.77
C LEU A 100 7.91 1.91 -0.57
N THR A 101 7.99 0.59 -0.53
CA THR A 101 7.76 -0.22 -1.73
C THR A 101 6.24 -0.30 -1.97
N SER A 102 5.79 0.38 -3.00
CA SER A 102 4.39 0.39 -3.42
C SER A 102 4.15 -0.66 -4.50
N ARG A 103 2.93 -1.20 -4.49
CA ARG A 103 2.49 -2.21 -5.46
C ARG A 103 1.14 -1.80 -6.04
N VAL A 104 1.01 -1.85 -7.36
CA VAL A 104 -0.26 -1.60 -8.07
C VAL A 104 -0.55 -2.78 -8.98
N ILE A 105 -1.73 -3.39 -8.83
CA ILE A 105 -2.20 -4.42 -9.74
C ILE A 105 -2.98 -3.76 -10.86
N SER A 106 -2.65 -4.11 -12.11
CA SER A 106 -3.42 -3.80 -13.29
C SER A 106 -4.07 -5.06 -13.83
N THR A 107 -5.36 -4.97 -14.09
CA THR A 107 -6.17 -6.04 -14.66
C THR A 107 -7.03 -5.45 -15.79
N LYS A 108 -7.77 -6.31 -16.50
CA LYS A 108 -8.81 -5.85 -17.45
C LYS A 108 -9.86 -4.90 -16.84
N LYS A 109 -9.97 -4.83 -15.52
CA LYS A 109 -10.97 -4.03 -14.80
C LYS A 109 -10.44 -2.66 -14.37
N GLY A 110 -9.15 -2.39 -14.56
CA GLY A 110 -8.48 -1.18 -14.09
C GLY A 110 -7.32 -1.48 -13.14
N MET A 111 -6.85 -0.43 -12.47
CA MET A 111 -5.73 -0.46 -11.54
C MET A 111 -6.20 -0.30 -10.09
N GLU A 112 -5.54 -1.01 -9.17
CA GLU A 112 -5.79 -0.93 -7.73
C GLU A 112 -4.46 -0.97 -6.97
N PHE A 113 -4.39 -0.24 -5.85
CA PHE A 113 -3.27 -0.36 -4.92
C PHE A 113 -3.33 -1.71 -4.21
N LEU A 114 -2.18 -2.34 -4.07
CA LEU A 114 -1.98 -3.51 -3.22
C LEU A 114 -1.42 -3.01 -1.89
N GLU A 115 -2.21 -3.12 -0.82
CA GLU A 115 -1.75 -2.82 0.54
C GLU A 115 -0.54 -3.72 0.90
N ASN A 116 0.28 -3.31 1.87
CA ASN A 116 1.54 -3.96 2.26
C ASN A 116 1.36 -5.34 2.94
N GLU A 117 0.22 -5.99 2.75
CA GLU A 117 -0.04 -7.35 3.26
C GLU A 117 0.20 -8.42 2.18
N ASP A 118 0.18 -9.68 2.61
CA ASP A 118 0.02 -10.83 1.72
C ASP A 118 -1.38 -10.79 1.09
N VAL A 119 -1.49 -10.16 -0.07
CA VAL A 119 -2.76 -10.12 -0.80
C VAL A 119 -2.92 -11.41 -1.61
N LEU A 120 -3.79 -12.31 -1.13
CA LEU A 120 -4.14 -13.53 -1.84
C LEU A 120 -5.15 -13.24 -2.96
N PHE A 121 -4.72 -13.41 -4.20
CA PHE A 121 -5.57 -13.24 -5.36
C PHE A 121 -6.06 -14.57 -5.93
N ASN A 122 -7.37 -14.68 -6.12
CA ASN A 122 -7.91 -15.71 -6.98
C ASN A 122 -7.77 -15.29 -8.46
N LEU A 123 -6.72 -15.79 -9.11
CA LEU A 123 -6.45 -15.52 -10.54
C LEU A 123 -7.60 -15.96 -11.48
N ARG A 124 -8.48 -16.89 -11.07
CA ARG A 124 -9.69 -17.24 -11.84
C ARG A 124 -10.76 -16.16 -11.72
N GLU A 125 -10.94 -15.54 -10.56
CA GLU A 125 -11.93 -14.46 -10.35
C GLU A 125 -11.51 -13.13 -10.99
N LEU A 126 -10.20 -12.86 -11.04
CA LEU A 126 -9.66 -11.73 -11.80
C LEU A 126 -10.01 -11.82 -13.29
N LYS A 127 -10.22 -13.03 -13.82
CA LYS A 127 -10.64 -13.28 -15.20
C LYS A 127 -12.14 -13.05 -15.48
N SER A 128 -13.06 -13.17 -14.50
CA SER A 128 -14.48 -13.43 -14.85
C SER A 128 -15.63 -12.80 -14.03
N ARG A 129 -15.47 -11.85 -13.09
CA ARG A 129 -16.65 -11.23 -12.42
C ARG A 129 -16.54 -9.73 -12.11
N ILE A 130 -17.68 -9.02 -12.16
CA ILE A 130 -17.88 -7.64 -11.71
C ILE A 130 -17.46 -7.54 -10.22
N TYR A 131 -16.54 -6.63 -9.89
CA TYR A 131 -16.08 -6.45 -8.51
C TYR A 131 -17.11 -5.61 -7.77
N PHE A 132 -17.87 -6.26 -6.87
CA PHE A 132 -18.53 -5.53 -5.80
C PHE A 132 -17.47 -5.19 -4.76
N LYS A 133 -17.32 -3.89 -4.48
CA LYS A 133 -16.56 -3.36 -3.35
C LYS A 133 -16.82 -4.25 -2.13
N ASN A 134 -15.80 -4.93 -1.61
CA ASN A 134 -15.97 -5.82 -0.46
C ASN A 134 -16.73 -5.07 0.64
N LYS A 135 -17.92 -5.56 1.01
CA LYS A 135 -18.58 -5.15 2.25
C LYS A 135 -17.56 -5.40 3.35
N VAL A 136 -17.20 -4.35 4.09
CA VAL A 136 -16.39 -4.46 5.30
C VAL A 136 -17.07 -5.53 6.16
N LYS A 137 -16.42 -6.68 6.36
CA LYS A 137 -16.93 -7.72 7.25
C LYS A 137 -17.06 -7.08 8.63
N SER A 138 -18.29 -7.01 9.16
CA SER A 138 -18.49 -6.68 10.57
C SER A 138 -17.92 -7.82 11.40
N GLY A 139 -16.98 -7.50 12.28
CA GLY A 139 -16.23 -8.46 13.07
C GLY A 139 -14.87 -7.91 13.48
N ARG A 140 -14.22 -8.59 14.44
CA ARG A 140 -12.85 -8.24 14.85
C ARG A 140 -11.93 -8.42 13.64
N ARG A 141 -11.23 -7.36 13.23
CA ARG A 141 -10.28 -7.44 12.11
C ARG A 141 -9.24 -8.54 12.39
N ASN A 142 -8.98 -9.39 11.39
CA ASN A 142 -7.95 -10.43 11.47
C ASN A 142 -6.53 -9.86 11.61
N ARG A 143 -6.33 -8.59 11.21
CA ARG A 143 -5.08 -7.86 11.35
C ARG A 143 -5.28 -6.61 12.22
N PRO A 144 -4.32 -6.25 13.09
CA PRO A 144 -4.27 -4.95 13.74
C PRO A 144 -4.28 -3.77 12.74
N SER A 145 -4.59 -2.55 13.16
CA SER A 145 -4.40 -1.39 12.27
C SER A 145 -2.91 -1.13 12.03
N GLU A 146 -2.58 -0.45 10.93
CA GLU A 146 -1.21 -0.05 10.63
C GLU A 146 -0.61 0.81 11.76
N ASP A 147 -1.38 1.77 12.28
CA ASP A 147 -1.01 2.55 13.48
C ASP A 147 -0.65 1.66 14.68
N SER A 148 -1.38 0.55 14.86
CA SER A 148 -1.10 -0.38 15.97
C SER A 148 0.19 -1.16 15.73
N ILE A 149 0.48 -1.51 14.48
CA ILE A 149 1.72 -2.19 14.08
C ILE A 149 2.91 -1.25 14.30
N GLN A 150 2.84 -0.05 13.74
CA GLN A 150 3.89 0.97 13.85
C GLN A 150 4.22 1.29 15.32
N LYS A 151 3.21 1.62 16.14
CA LYS A 151 3.42 1.89 17.58
C LYS A 151 4.02 0.69 18.33
N THR A 152 3.65 -0.53 17.96
CA THR A 152 4.21 -1.73 18.59
C THR A 152 5.69 -1.89 18.26
N LEU A 153 6.09 -1.64 17.01
CA LEU A 153 7.48 -1.69 16.58
C LEU A 153 8.32 -0.60 17.25
N GLU A 154 7.79 0.61 17.40
CA GLU A 154 8.44 1.70 18.14
C GLU A 154 8.67 1.35 19.61
N ILE A 155 7.67 0.79 20.28
CA ILE A 155 7.79 0.30 21.67
C ILE A 155 8.84 -0.80 21.76
N LYS A 156 8.84 -1.76 20.82
CA LYS A 156 9.82 -2.85 20.78
C LYS A 156 11.26 -2.32 20.64
N LYS A 157 11.50 -1.41 19.70
CA LYS A 157 12.80 -0.75 19.49
C LYS A 157 13.23 0.07 20.71
N TYR A 158 12.29 0.78 21.35
CA TYR A 158 12.58 1.53 22.58
C TYR A 158 13.04 0.59 23.72
N ILE A 159 12.38 -0.55 23.89
CA ILE A 159 12.76 -1.58 24.88
C ILE A 159 14.17 -2.13 24.58
N GLU A 160 14.45 -2.48 23.33
CA GLU A 160 15.76 -2.98 22.88
C GLU A 160 16.90 -2.01 23.19
N ILE A 161 16.67 -0.70 22.99
CA ILE A 161 17.69 0.35 23.21
C ILE A 161 17.86 0.67 24.70
N THR A 162 16.76 0.73 25.46
CA THR A 162 16.80 1.24 26.84
C THR A 162 17.14 0.18 27.90
N ASN A 163 17.16 -1.10 27.50
CA ASN A 163 17.45 -2.28 28.32
C ASN A 163 17.08 -2.19 29.82
N PRO A 164 15.81 -1.88 30.21
CA PRO A 164 15.42 -1.83 31.61
C PRO A 164 14.85 -3.18 32.06
N GLU A 165 14.88 -3.50 33.35
CA GLU A 165 14.00 -4.53 33.91
C GLU A 165 12.53 -4.14 33.62
N ILE A 166 11.87 -4.87 32.71
CA ILE A 166 10.80 -4.32 31.87
C ILE A 166 9.43 -4.36 32.57
N ASN A 167 8.86 -3.19 32.87
CA ASN A 167 7.42 -3.05 33.05
C ASN A 167 6.75 -2.60 31.73
N ILE A 168 6.32 -3.58 30.92
CA ILE A 168 5.67 -3.35 29.62
C ILE A 168 4.44 -2.45 29.75
N ASP A 169 3.72 -2.51 30.87
CA ASP A 169 2.51 -1.71 31.08
C ASP A 169 2.85 -0.22 31.18
N LYS A 170 3.88 0.12 31.96
CA LYS A 170 4.39 1.49 32.11
C LYS A 170 4.88 2.05 30.77
N ILE A 171 5.54 1.22 29.96
CA ILE A 171 6.02 1.61 28.64
C ILE A 171 4.84 1.84 27.68
N CYS A 172 3.91 0.89 27.59
CA CYS A 172 2.72 1.04 26.76
C CYS A 172 1.93 2.32 27.12
N HIS A 173 1.76 2.59 28.42
CA HIS A 173 1.12 3.81 28.90
C HIS A 173 1.87 5.08 28.46
N LYS A 174 3.21 5.11 28.55
CA LYS A 174 4.03 6.23 28.09
C LYS A 174 3.84 6.53 26.59
N PHE A 175 3.61 5.50 25.78
CA PHE A 175 3.36 5.61 24.35
C PHE A 175 1.87 5.81 24.00
N GLY A 176 1.00 5.99 25.01
CA GLY A 176 -0.45 6.13 24.81
C GLY A 176 -1.05 4.93 24.07
N PHE A 177 -0.56 3.73 24.38
CA PHE A 177 -0.88 2.50 23.67
C PHE A 177 -1.36 1.43 24.65
N SER A 178 -2.37 0.64 24.29
CA SER A 178 -2.88 -0.38 25.21
C SER A 178 -1.99 -1.62 25.21
N LYS A 179 -1.68 -2.12 26.41
CA LYS A 179 -0.91 -3.37 26.61
C LYS A 179 -1.55 -4.57 25.88
N THR A 180 -2.87 -4.62 25.84
CA THR A 180 -3.63 -5.65 25.12
C THR A 180 -3.45 -5.57 23.61
N THR A 181 -3.37 -4.36 23.05
CA THR A 181 -3.11 -4.17 21.61
C THR A 181 -1.67 -4.52 21.30
N TYR A 182 -0.72 -4.10 22.14
CA TYR A 182 0.70 -4.44 22.04
C TYR A 182 0.92 -5.95 21.93
N TYR A 183 0.48 -6.76 22.90
CA TYR A 183 0.69 -8.21 22.84
C TYR A 183 -0.02 -8.88 21.67
N ARG A 184 -1.21 -8.39 21.30
CA ARG A 184 -1.93 -8.92 20.14
C ARG A 184 -1.15 -8.67 18.85
N VAL A 185 -0.54 -7.49 18.71
CA VAL A 185 0.27 -7.14 17.55
C VAL A 185 1.58 -7.94 17.55
N ILE A 186 2.27 -8.05 18.69
CA ILE A 186 3.49 -8.88 18.82
C ILE A 186 3.22 -10.32 18.40
N LYS A 187 2.18 -10.96 18.96
CA LYS A 187 1.80 -12.32 18.58
C LYS A 187 1.44 -12.44 17.09
N TRP A 188 0.83 -11.39 16.53
CA TRP A 188 0.48 -11.34 15.12
C TRP A 188 1.72 -11.24 14.21
N LEU A 189 2.77 -10.53 14.65
CA LEU A 189 4.07 -10.41 13.97
C LEU A 189 4.86 -11.73 14.06
N GLU A 190 4.95 -12.34 15.24
CA GLU A 190 5.66 -13.60 15.50
C GLU A 190 5.16 -14.74 14.60
N VAL A 191 3.84 -14.90 14.46
CA VAL A 191 3.23 -15.95 13.61
C VAL A 191 3.62 -15.81 12.13
N ARG A 192 4.07 -14.63 11.70
CA ARG A 192 4.40 -14.32 10.30
C ARG A 192 5.90 -14.25 10.02
N ASN A 193 6.76 -14.58 11.01
CA ASN A 193 8.22 -14.43 10.91
C ASN A 193 8.64 -13.01 10.46
N ILE A 194 7.97 -11.98 11.01
CA ILE A 194 8.38 -10.57 10.93
C ILE A 194 8.88 -10.14 12.32
#